data_AF-A0A846GGH0-F1
#
_entry.id   AF-A0A846GGH0-F1
#
_cell.length_a   1.000
_cell.length_b   1.000
_cell.length_c   1.000
_cell.angle_alpha   90.00
_cell.angle_beta   90.00
_cell.angle_gamma   90.00
#
_symmetry.space_group_name_H-M   'P 1'
#
loop_
_entity.id
_entity.type
_entity.pdbx_description
1 polymer ?
#
loop_
_entity_poly.entity_id
_entity_poly.type
_entity_poly.pdbx_seq_one_letter_code
_entity_poly.pdbx_strand_id
1 'polypeptide(L)'
;MDPITWTIIGLGLLGGGAAVYFWDDIQTWANGAIKKIWDRINPAIEVVSNVILFLNKRGALFEKLIEVNIVNINTKKTRLESVREEIRELDLPDDIKALVDQQIKYKLAEAAL
;
A
#
# COMPACT_ATOMS: atom_id res chain seq x y z
N MET A 1 17.61 -13.16 -1.12
CA MET A 1 16.62 -13.07 -2.21
C MET A 1 15.29 -12.82 -1.54
N ASP A 2 14.76 -11.60 -1.61
CA ASP A 2 13.41 -11.31 -1.10
C ASP A 2 12.39 -11.85 -2.11
N PRO A 3 11.53 -12.82 -1.75
CA PRO A 3 10.58 -13.43 -2.67
C PRO A 3 9.33 -12.58 -2.95
N ILE A 4 9.22 -11.39 -2.34
CA ILE A 4 8.05 -10.52 -2.44
C ILE A 4 8.44 -9.26 -3.21
N THR A 5 8.07 -9.21 -4.49
CA THR A 5 8.13 -7.99 -5.29
C THR A 5 7.01 -7.06 -4.84
N TRP A 6 7.36 -5.99 -4.14
CA TRP A 6 6.42 -4.96 -3.74
C TRP A 6 6.05 -4.10 -4.94
N THR A 7 4.78 -4.13 -5.36
CA THR A 7 4.27 -3.17 -6.35
C THR A 7 3.65 -2.00 -5.60
N ILE A 8 4.41 -0.92 -5.49
CA ILE A 8 3.95 0.32 -4.86
C ILE A 8 3.34 1.18 -5.96
N ILE A 9 2.01 1.29 -5.96
CA ILE A 9 1.29 2.12 -6.92
C ILE A 9 1.08 3.48 -6.26
N GLY A 10 2.05 4.39 -6.41
CA GLY A 10 1.86 5.75 -5.87
C GLY A 10 3.08 6.65 -5.68
N LEU A 11 4.33 6.19 -5.82
CA LEU A 11 5.47 6.98 -5.37
C LEU A 11 6.53 7.14 -6.47
N GLY A 12 6.51 8.31 -7.12
CA GLY A 12 7.72 8.83 -7.73
C GLY A 12 8.74 9.11 -6.61
N LEU A 13 9.95 8.56 -6.74
CA LEU A 13 11.08 8.77 -5.84
C LEU A 13 11.35 10.28 -5.68
N LEU A 14 10.97 10.86 -4.54
CA LEU A 14 11.32 12.25 -4.19
C LEU A 14 12.52 12.28 -3.26
N GLY A 15 13.63 12.87 -3.73
CA GLY A 15 14.92 12.95 -3.04
C GLY A 15 15.02 14.05 -1.99
N GLY A 16 14.11 14.08 -1.00
CA GLY A 16 14.12 15.02 0.14
C GLY A 16 14.18 14.31 1.49
N GLY A 17 14.86 14.88 2.49
CA GLY A 17 15.05 14.25 3.81
C GLY A 17 13.74 13.89 4.54
N ALA A 18 12.71 14.73 4.44
CA ALA A 18 11.39 14.44 5.02
C ALA A 18 10.67 13.28 4.31
N ALA A 19 10.86 13.14 2.99
CA ALA A 19 10.33 12.01 2.23
C ALA A 19 11.00 10.70 2.60
N VAL A 20 12.30 10.72 2.96
CA VAL A 20 13.03 9.53 3.44
C VAL A 20 12.48 9.04 4.78
N TYR A 21 12.27 9.92 5.76
CA TYR A 21 11.70 9.51 7.06
C TYR A 21 10.27 8.99 6.94
N PHE A 22 9.44 9.64 6.14
CA PHE A 22 8.09 9.16 5.86
C PHE A 22 8.09 7.81 5.15
N TRP A 23 9.05 7.59 4.25
CA TRP A 23 9.22 6.29 3.60
C TRP A 23 9.58 5.18 4.58
N ASP A 24 10.48 5.44 5.52
CA ASP A 24 10.86 4.47 6.56
C ASP A 24 9.68 4.11 7.48
N ASP A 25 8.83 5.08 7.83
CA ASP A 25 7.59 4.83 8.58
C ASP A 25 6.62 3.94 7.79
N ILE A 26 6.43 4.22 6.50
CA ILE A 26 5.60 3.38 5.62
C ILE A 26 6.15 1.96 5.54
N GLN A 27 7.45 1.79 5.36
CA GLN A 27 8.07 0.47 5.28
C GLN A 27 7.91 -0.30 6.60
N THR A 28 8.13 0.38 7.73
CA THR A 28 7.99 -0.20 9.08
C THR A 28 6.55 -0.66 9.31
N TRP A 29 5.57 0.18 9.02
CA TRP A 29 4.17 -0.19 9.10
C TRP A 29 3.82 -1.34 8.15
N ALA A 30 4.29 -1.28 6.91
CA ALA A 30 4.02 -2.28 5.88
C ALA A 30 4.51 -3.67 6.29
N ASN A 31 5.72 -3.74 6.85
CA ASN A 31 6.28 -4.97 7.40
C ASN A 31 5.41 -5.53 8.54
N GLY A 32 4.93 -4.66 9.43
CA GLY A 32 4.01 -5.05 10.51
C GLY A 32 2.66 -5.56 9.99
N ALA A 33 2.10 -4.91 8.98
CA ALA A 33 0.85 -5.31 8.33
C ALA A 33 1.00 -6.66 7.62
N ILE A 34 2.07 -6.85 6.86
CA ILE A 34 2.37 -8.12 6.19
C ILE A 34 2.55 -9.24 7.19
N LYS A 35 3.25 -9.01 8.31
CA LYS A 35 3.42 -10.02 9.35
C LYS A 35 2.07 -10.52 9.88
N LYS A 36 1.15 -9.59 10.17
CA LYS A 36 -0.22 -9.93 10.61
C LYS A 36 -0.99 -10.76 9.57
N ILE A 37 -0.75 -10.52 8.28
CA ILE A 37 -1.37 -11.30 7.20
C ILE A 37 -0.71 -12.67 7.09
N TRP A 38 0.62 -12.75 7.15
CA TRP A 38 1.38 -14.00 7.13
C TRP A 38 0.97 -14.96 8.25
N ASP A 39 0.72 -14.44 9.46
CA ASP A 39 0.25 -15.25 10.58
C ASP A 39 -1.13 -15.91 10.31
N ARG A 40 -1.88 -15.43 9.31
CA ARG A 40 -3.18 -15.97 8.87
C ARG A 40 -3.09 -16.85 7.63
N ILE A 41 -1.92 -16.97 7.01
CA ILE A 41 -1.70 -17.80 5.83
C ILE A 41 -1.36 -19.21 6.27
N ASN A 42 -1.97 -20.21 5.64
CA ASN A 42 -1.52 -21.59 5.80
C ASN A 42 -0.44 -21.91 4.74
N PRO A 43 0.86 -21.92 5.09
CA PRO A 43 1.94 -22.07 4.12
C PRO A 43 1.94 -23.42 3.41
N ALA A 44 1.21 -24.43 3.91
CA ALA A 44 1.12 -25.73 3.27
C ALA A 44 0.22 -25.73 2.02
N ILE A 45 -0.75 -24.79 1.93
CA ILE A 45 -1.78 -24.80 0.87
C ILE A 45 -2.11 -23.42 0.31
N GLU A 46 -1.59 -22.34 0.88
CA GLU A 46 -1.82 -20.97 0.45
C GLU A 46 -0.50 -20.29 0.10
N VAL A 47 -0.53 -19.50 -0.98
CA VAL A 47 0.61 -18.71 -1.45
C VAL A 47 0.20 -17.27 -1.69
N VAL A 48 1.10 -16.34 -1.38
CA VAL A 48 0.93 -14.93 -1.72
C VAL A 48 1.22 -14.75 -3.20
N SER A 49 0.23 -14.27 -3.95
CA SER A 49 0.35 -13.99 -5.38
C SER A 49 0.81 -12.55 -5.62
N ASN A 50 0.22 -11.61 -4.89
CA ASN A 50 0.55 -10.19 -5.05
C ASN A 50 0.36 -9.44 -3.74
N VAL A 51 1.20 -8.44 -3.52
CA VAL A 51 1.10 -7.48 -2.43
C VAL A 51 1.11 -6.09 -3.05
N ILE A 52 0.04 -5.34 -2.83
CA ILE A 52 -0.08 -3.97 -3.31
C ILE A 52 -0.19 -3.03 -2.11
N LEU A 53 0.65 -2.01 -2.12
CA LEU A 53 0.62 -0.92 -1.15
C LEU A 53 0.03 0.32 -1.84
N PHE A 54 -0.97 0.92 -1.21
CA PHE A 54 -1.61 2.15 -1.64
C PHE A 54 -1.44 3.24 -0.58
N LEU A 55 -1.24 4.46 -1.07
CA LEU A 55 -1.48 5.69 -0.34
C LEU A 55 -2.67 6.38 -0.99
N ASN A 56 -3.80 6.41 -0.29
CA ASN A 56 -5.04 6.98 -0.82
C ASN A 56 -5.49 8.17 0.02
N LYS A 57 -6.33 9.02 -0.57
CA LYS A 57 -7.07 10.07 0.14
C LYS A 57 -8.56 9.74 0.10
N ARG A 58 -9.18 9.73 1.27
CA ARG A 58 -10.62 9.51 1.47
C ARG A 58 -11.22 10.76 2.11
N GLY A 59 -11.68 11.69 1.27
CA GLY A 59 -12.13 13.00 1.72
C GLY A 59 -10.97 13.82 2.28
N ALA A 60 -11.02 14.13 3.59
CA ALA A 60 -9.95 14.85 4.29
C ALA A 60 -8.90 13.92 4.93
N LEU A 61 -9.11 12.60 4.91
CA LEU A 61 -8.21 11.64 5.55
C LEU A 61 -7.29 10.99 4.53
N PHE A 62 -6.02 10.83 4.88
CA PHE A 62 -5.09 9.99 4.14
C PHE A 62 -5.12 8.58 4.73
N GLU A 63 -4.99 7.56 3.90
CA GLU A 63 -4.91 6.16 4.36
C GLU A 63 -3.75 5.45 3.66
N LYS A 64 -3.00 4.66 4.44
CA LYS A 64 -2.13 3.61 3.91
C LYS A 64 -2.88 2.29 3.94
N LEU A 65 -2.88 1.59 2.81
CA LEU A 65 -3.62 0.36 2.60
C LEU A 65 -2.70 -0.69 1.99
N ILE A 66 -2.61 -1.86 2.61
CA ILE A 66 -2.00 -3.03 2.03
C ILE A 66 -3.09 -4.02 1.66
N GLU A 67 -3.02 -4.50 0.43
CA GLU A 67 -3.85 -5.58 -0.08
C GLU A 67 -2.96 -6.75 -0.52
N VAL A 68 -3.26 -7.93 0.00
CA VAL A 68 -2.53 -9.17 -0.28
C VAL A 68 -3.47 -10.18 -0.90
N ASN A 69 -3.17 -10.58 -2.13
CA ASN A 69 -3.88 -11.64 -2.82
C ASN A 69 -3.27 -12.99 -2.43
N ILE A 70 -4.07 -13.82 -1.77
CA ILE A 70 -3.68 -15.15 -1.31
C ILE A 70 -4.43 -16.18 -2.15
N VAL A 71 -3.69 -17.11 -2.75
CA VAL A 71 -4.24 -18.15 -3.61
C VAL A 71 -4.06 -19.50 -2.94
N ASN A 72 -5.15 -20.25 -2.83
CA ASN A 72 -5.09 -21.64 -2.40
C ASN A 72 -4.62 -22.53 -3.56
N ILE A 73 -3.52 -23.25 -3.40
CA ILE A 73 -2.87 -24.01 -4.47
C ILE A 73 -3.72 -25.19 -4.97
N ASN A 74 -4.56 -25.76 -4.09
CA ASN A 74 -5.39 -26.93 -4.39
C ASN A 74 -6.71 -26.53 -5.05
N THR A 75 -7.39 -25.52 -4.51
CA THR A 75 -8.72 -25.11 -4.95
C THR A 75 -8.70 -24.00 -5.99
N LYS A 76 -7.53 -23.35 -6.20
CA LYS A 76 -7.36 -22.14 -7.02
C LYS A 76 -8.23 -20.96 -6.60
N LYS A 77 -8.84 -21.01 -5.41
CA LYS A 77 -9.59 -19.89 -4.86
C LYS A 77 -8.64 -18.80 -4.39
N THR A 78 -8.97 -17.55 -4.75
CA THR A 78 -8.27 -16.36 -4.29
C THR A 78 -9.05 -15.72 -3.16
N ARG A 79 -8.36 -15.31 -2.09
CA ARG A 79 -8.89 -14.40 -1.07
C ARG A 79 -8.01 -13.15 -0.98
N LEU A 80 -8.65 -12.04 -0.66
CA LEU A 80 -7.99 -10.75 -0.45
C LEU A 80 -7.92 -10.49 1.04
N GLU A 81 -6.71 -10.32 1.57
CA GLU A 81 -6.51 -9.78 2.91
C GLU A 81 -6.13 -8.31 2.79
N SER A 82 -6.70 -7.46 3.63
CA SER A 82 -6.38 -6.04 3.64
C SER A 82 -6.11 -5.52 5.05
N VAL A 83 -5.14 -4.62 5.15
CA VAL A 83 -4.81 -3.89 6.38
C VAL A 83 -4.73 -2.42 6.02
N ARG A 84 -5.47 -1.59 6.75
CA ARG A 84 -5.57 -0.15 6.50
C ARG A 84 -5.21 0.60 7.78
N GLU A 85 -4.52 1.72 7.65
CA GLU A 85 -4.25 2.66 8.73
C GLU A 85 -4.47 4.09 8.24
N GLU A 86 -5.21 4.87 9.02
CA GLU A 86 -5.42 6.28 8.75
C GLU A 86 -4.17 7.08 9.11
N ILE A 87 -3.84 8.05 8.27
CA ILE A 87 -2.74 8.98 8.45
C ILE A 87 -3.35 10.36 8.62
N ARG A 88 -2.96 11.07 9.68
CA ARG A 88 -3.38 12.46 9.85
C ARG A 88 -2.68 13.28 8.79
N GLU A 89 -3.39 14.26 8.22
CA GLU A 89 -2.82 15.14 7.21
C GLU A 89 -1.56 15.88 7.71
N LEU A 90 -1.50 16.21 9.01
CA LEU A 90 -0.32 16.83 9.63
C LEU A 90 0.92 15.92 9.63
N ASP A 91 0.74 14.60 9.58
CA ASP A 91 1.82 13.61 9.59
C ASP A 91 2.33 13.31 8.17
N LEU A 92 1.66 13.85 7.13
CA LEU A 92 2.10 13.73 5.75
C LEU A 92 3.07 14.88 5.39
N PRO A 93 4.24 14.59 4.81
CA PRO A 93 5.08 15.61 4.19
C PRO A 93 4.34 16.33 3.05
N ASP A 94 4.55 17.63 2.91
CA ASP A 94 3.84 18.45 1.92
C ASP A 94 4.10 17.98 0.48
N ASP A 95 5.30 17.48 0.21
CA ASP A 95 5.68 16.87 -1.07
C ASP A 95 4.80 15.67 -1.42
N ILE A 96 4.45 14.85 -0.41
CA ILE A 96 3.59 13.67 -0.58
C ILE A 96 2.13 14.09 -0.74
N LYS A 97 1.66 15.11 0.00
CA LYS A 97 0.31 15.66 -0.18
C LYS A 97 0.10 16.13 -1.61
N ALA A 98 1.06 16.89 -2.13
CA ALA A 98 1.03 17.41 -3.49
C ALA A 98 0.97 16.28 -4.54
N LEU A 99 1.73 15.20 -4.34
CA LEU A 99 1.69 14.02 -5.21
C LEU A 99 0.34 13.30 -5.19
N VAL A 100 -0.22 13.07 -4.00
CA VAL A 100 -1.53 12.41 -3.85
C VAL A 100 -2.63 13.25 -4.51
N ASP A 101 -2.61 14.56 -4.29
CA ASP A 101 -3.57 15.48 -4.90
C ASP A 101 -3.40 15.55 -6.43
N GLN A 102 -2.17 15.48 -6.96
CA GLN A 102 -1.95 15.37 -8.41
C GLN A 102 -2.55 14.09 -8.98
N GLN A 103 -2.33 12.93 -8.35
CA GLN A 103 -2.93 11.67 -8.80
C GLN A 103 -4.45 11.73 -8.83
N ILE A 104 -5.08 12.33 -7.81
CA ILE A 104 -6.54 12.48 -7.77
C ILE A 104 -7.02 13.34 -8.94
N LYS A 105 -6.34 14.46 -9.22
CA LYS A 105 -6.67 15.31 -10.37
C LYS A 105 -6.56 14.56 -11.70
N TYR A 106 -5.51 13.75 -11.89
CA TYR A 106 -5.37 12.93 -13.09
C TYR A 106 -6.48 11.90 -13.23
N LYS A 107 -6.82 11.16 -12.17
CA LYS A 107 -7.91 10.17 -12.19
C LYS A 107 -9.28 10.82 -12.46
N LEU A 108 -9.53 12.00 -11.91
CA LEU A 108 -10.76 12.76 -12.16
C LEU A 108 -10.82 13.26 -13.61
N ALA A 109 -9.70 13.68 -14.18
CA ALA A 109 -9.62 14.11 -15.58
C ALA A 109 -9.84 12.94 -16.55
N GLU A 110 -9.28 11.77 -16.25
CA GLU A 110 -9.46 10.53 -17.04
C GLU A 110 -10.90 10.02 -16.96
N ALA A 111 -11.54 10.08 -15.79
CA ALA A 111 -12.95 9.67 -15.62
C ALA A 111 -13.98 10.64 -16.24
N ALA A 112 -13.55 11.82 -16.69
CA ALA A 112 -14.40 12.82 -17.32
C ALA A 112 -14.38 12.77 -18.87
N LEU A 113 -13.58 11.87 -19.45
CA LEU A 113 -13.51 11.55 -20.88
C LEU A 113 -14.34 10.30 -21.20
#